data_AF-A0A2T0Y3L3-F1
#
_entry.id   AF-A0A2T0Y3L3-F1
#
_cell.length_a   1.000
_cell.length_b   1.000
_cell.length_c   1.000
_cell.angle_alpha   90.00
_cell.angle_beta   90.00
_cell.angle_gamma   90.00
#
_symmetry.space_group_name_H-M   'P 1'
#
loop_
_entity.id
_entity.type
_entity.pdbx_description
1 polymer ?
#
loop_
_entity_poly.entity_id
_entity_poly.type
_entity_poly.pdbx_seq_one_letter_code
_entity_poly.pdbx_strand_id
1 'polypeptide(L)' 'MEAGASGQRWTDVVGVVVAADADGITLRRDPARPDSPGAGEQVRVPAADVEAAKVLPPRPARRPARPRD' A
#
# COMPACT_ATOMS: atom_id res chain seq x y z
N MET A 1 -8.66 20.35 -3.85
CA MET A 1 -8.38 19.46 -5.00
C MET A 1 -7.21 20.07 -5.77
N GLU A 2 -5.98 19.88 -5.32
CA GLU A 2 -4.78 20.50 -5.94
C GLU A 2 -4.11 19.59 -6.99
N ALA A 3 -4.41 18.29 -7.00
CA ALA A 3 -3.78 17.31 -7.89
C ALA A 3 -4.02 17.58 -9.40
N GLY A 4 -5.03 18.35 -9.79
CA GLY A 4 -5.29 18.69 -11.18
C GLY A 4 -4.38 19.81 -11.74
N ALA A 5 -3.74 20.60 -10.88
CA ALA A 5 -3.06 21.83 -11.29
C ALA A 5 -1.56 21.66 -11.63
N SER A 6 -0.88 20.63 -11.10
CA SER A 6 0.57 20.43 -11.30
C SER A 6 0.95 19.44 -12.40
N GLY A 7 -0.01 18.63 -12.88
CA GLY A 7 0.28 17.53 -13.82
C GLY A 7 1.09 16.37 -13.21
N GLN A 8 1.42 16.42 -11.91
CA GLN A 8 2.07 15.31 -11.21
C GLN A 8 1.12 14.11 -11.12
N ARG A 9 1.64 12.92 -11.42
CA ARG A 9 0.93 11.66 -11.21
C ARG A 9 1.44 11.02 -9.92
N TRP A 10 0.53 10.87 -8.97
CA TRP A 10 0.79 10.19 -7.71
C TRP A 10 0.36 8.73 -7.82
N THR A 11 1.06 7.84 -7.12
CA THR A 11 0.70 6.43 -7.01
C THR A 11 0.67 6.02 -5.55
N ASP A 12 -0.42 5.40 -5.13
CA ASP A 12 -0.52 4.83 -3.80
C ASP A 12 0.24 3.51 -3.72
N VAL A 13 1.15 3.40 -2.74
CA VAL A 13 1.83 2.15 -2.40
C VAL A 13 1.20 1.60 -1.12
N VAL A 14 0.49 0.47 -1.24
CA VAL A 14 -0.16 -0.20 -0.11
C VAL A 14 0.54 -1.51 0.20
N GLY A 15 0.99 -1.66 1.44
CA GLY A 15 1.67 -2.86 1.89
C GLY A 15 1.87 -2.89 3.40
N VAL A 16 2.55 -3.92 3.86
CA VAL A 16 3.00 -4.04 5.24
C VAL A 16 4.34 -3.33 5.37
N VAL A 17 4.44 -2.35 6.26
CA VAL A 17 5.72 -1.69 6.56
C VAL A 17 6.65 -2.71 7.21
N VAL A 18 7.84 -2.88 6.65
CA VAL A 18 8.89 -3.77 7.18
C VAL A 18 10.04 -3.00 7.81
N ALA A 19 10.27 -1.76 7.37
CA ALA A 19 11.20 -0.81 7.97
C ALA A 19 10.76 0.62 7.67
N ALA A 20 11.01 1.53 8.60
CA ALA A 20 10.82 2.97 8.40
C ALA A 20 11.93 3.71 9.16
N ASP A 21 12.52 4.69 8.50
CA ASP A 21 13.62 5.50 9.00
C ASP A 21 13.54 6.91 8.39
N ALA A 22 14.51 7.77 8.71
CA ALA A 22 14.53 9.15 8.23
C ALA A 22 14.70 9.26 6.70
N ASP A 23 15.28 8.24 6.05
CA ASP A 23 15.50 8.22 4.60
C ASP A 23 14.27 7.69 3.84
N GLY A 24 13.27 7.14 4.54
CA GLY A 24 12.02 6.69 3.94
C GLY A 24 11.42 5.41 4.53
N ILE A 25 10.60 4.74 3.72
CA ILE A 25 9.76 3.61 4.13
C ILE A 25 9.99 2.42 3.21
N THR A 26 10.25 1.25 3.79
CA THR A 26 10.26 -0.03 3.09
C THR A 26 8.96 -0.78 3.37
N LEU A 27 8.24 -1.14 2.31
CA LEU A 27 6.97 -1.87 2.38
C LEU A 27 7.10 -3.19 1.63
N ARG A 28 6.52 -4.26 2.18
CA ARG A 28 6.18 -5.45 1.41
C ARG A 28 4.76 -5.30 0.87
N ARG A 29 4.60 -5.23 -0.45
CA ARG A 29 3.29 -5.09 -1.11
C ARG A 29 2.34 -6.21 -0.70
N ASP A 30 1.09 -5.85 -0.43
CA ASP A 30 0.09 -6.77 0.13
C ASP A 30 -0.12 -8.00 -0.79
N PRO A 31 0.27 -9.22 -0.37
CA PRO A 31 0.08 -10.42 -1.18
C PRO A 31 -1.38 -10.83 -1.29
N ALA A 32 -2.25 -10.32 -0.42
CA ALA A 32 -3.68 -10.60 -0.45
C ALA A 32 -4.44 -9.76 -1.50
N ARG A 33 -3.70 -9.08 -2.39
CA ARG A 33 -4.13 -8.60 -3.71
C ARG A 33 -3.28 -9.30 -4.79
N PRO A 34 -3.50 -10.60 -5.05
CA PRO A 34 -2.64 -11.38 -5.95
C PRO A 34 -2.64 -10.86 -7.40
N ASP A 35 -3.71 -10.19 -7.82
CA ASP A 35 -3.84 -9.61 -9.16
C ASP A 35 -3.10 -8.27 -9.32
N SER A 36 -2.48 -7.75 -8.25
CA SER A 36 -1.70 -6.51 -8.31
C SER A 36 -0.26 -6.80 -8.74
N PRO A 37 0.28 -6.07 -9.73
CA PRO A 37 1.69 -6.18 -10.12
C PRO A 37 2.63 -5.98 -8.92
N GLY A 38 3.56 -6.92 -8.72
CA GLY A 38 4.50 -6.89 -7.59
C GLY A 38 3.89 -7.29 -6.24
N ALA A 39 2.78 -8.03 -6.22
CA ALA A 39 2.26 -8.60 -4.98
C ALA A 39 3.34 -9.41 -4.23
N GLY A 40 3.54 -9.12 -2.94
CA GLY A 40 4.59 -9.74 -2.12
C GLY A 40 6.00 -9.17 -2.30
N GLU A 41 6.23 -8.31 -3.29
CA GLU A 41 7.52 -7.65 -3.53
C GLU A 41 7.82 -6.59 -2.45
N GLN A 42 9.10 -6.40 -2.12
CA GLN A 42 9.54 -5.30 -1.28
C GLN A 42 9.84 -4.06 -2.12
N VAL A 43 9.29 -2.93 -1.70
CA VAL A 43 9.47 -1.62 -2.34
C VAL A 43 10.00 -0.64 -1.31
N ARG A 44 11.04 0.10 -1.67
CA ARG A 44 11.54 1.25 -0.91
C ARG A 44 10.97 2.53 -1.51
N VAL A 45 10.35 3.36 -0.68
CA VAL A 45 9.87 4.70 -1.04
C VAL A 45 10.72 5.72 -0.28
N PRO A 46 11.52 6.56 -0.98
CA PRO A 46 12.30 7.62 -0.35
C PRO A 46 11.41 8.63 0.36
N ALA A 47 11.88 9.21 1.48
CA ALA A 47 11.11 10.21 2.23
C ALA A 47 10.72 11.43 1.37
N ALA A 48 11.58 11.83 0.44
CA ALA A 48 11.33 12.95 -0.47
C ALA A 48 10.21 12.68 -1.49
N ASP A 49 9.86 11.42 -1.72
CA ASP A 49 8.81 11.01 -2.68
C ASP A 49 7.46 10.76 -1.98
N VAL A 50 7.40 10.89 -0.65
CA VAL A 50 6.18 10.69 0.14
C VAL A 50 5.44 12.02 0.31
N GLU A 51 4.33 12.17 -0.40
CA GLU A 51 3.41 13.28 -0.18
C GLU A 51 2.59 13.11 1.11
N ALA A 52 2.10 11.89 1.34
CA ALA A 52 1.27 11.57 2.50
C ALA A 52 1.34 10.09 2.85
N ALA A 53 1.11 9.77 4.13
CA ALA A 53 1.02 8.40 4.62
C ALA A 53 -0.19 8.23 5.55
N LYS A 54 -0.83 7.06 5.48
CA LYS A 54 -1.95 6.69 6.34
C LYS A 54 -1.83 5.23 6.78
N VAL A 55 -1.95 4.99 8.09
CA VAL A 55 -2.08 3.64 8.64
C VAL A 55 -3.48 3.11 8.36
N LEU A 56 -3.56 1.97 7.70
CA LEU A 56 -4.82 1.29 7.43
C LEU A 56 -5.16 0.34 8.60
N PRO A 57 -6.44 0.23 9.00
CA PRO A 57 -6.85 -0.74 10.00
C PRO A 57 -6.63 -2.18 9.48
N PRO A 58 -6.53 -3.19 10.38
CA PRO A 58 -6.43 -4.58 9.99
C PRO A 58 -7.57 -5.00 9.05
N ARG A 59 -7.26 -5.87 8.09
CA ARG A 59 -8.26 -6.39 7.15
C ARG A 59 -9.35 -7.14 7.94
N PRO A 60 -10.64 -6.90 7.68
CA PRO A 60 -11.71 -7.68 8.29
C PRO A 60 -11.50 -9.18 8.01
N ALA A 61 -11.69 -10.01 9.03
CA ALA A 61 -11.70 -11.45 8.85
C ALA A 61 -12.79 -11.82 7.84
N ARG A 62 -12.44 -12.54 6.77
CA ARG A 62 -13.43 -13.05 5.83
C ARG A 62 -14.33 -14.02 6.58
N ARG A 63 -15.62 -13.72 6.65
CA ARG A 63 -16.61 -14.69 7.16
C ARG A 63 -16.56 -15.92 6.25
N PRO A 64 -16.49 -17.15 6.78
CA PRO A 64 -16.53 -18.34 5.94
C PRO A 64 -17.79 -18.29 5.08
N ALA A 65 -17.63 -18.56 3.78
CA ALA A 65 -18.76 -18.67 2.87
C ALA A 65 -19.70 -19.76 3.41
N ARG A 66 -20.98 -19.42 3.62
CA ARG A 66 -21.97 -20.42 4.01
C ARG A 66 -22.06 -21.44 2.86
N PRO A 67 -22.02 -22.75 3.14
CA PRO A 67 -22.26 -23.76 2.12
C PRO A 67 -23.60 -23.47 1.44
N ARG A 68 -23.62 -23.50 0.10
CA ARG A 68 -24.87 -23.58 -0.65
C ARG A 68 -25.21 -25.06 -0.71
N ASP A 69 -26.30 -25.45 -0.06
CA ASP A 69 -26.98 -26.74 -0.29
C ASP A 69 -27.51 -26.79 -1.72
#